data_AF-A0A959BLW7-F1
#
_entry.id   AF-A0A959BLW7-F1
#
_cell.length_a   1.000
_cell.length_b   1.000
_cell.length_c   1.000
_cell.angle_alpha   90.00
_cell.angle_beta   90.00
_cell.angle_gamma   90.00
#
_symmetry.space_group_name_H-M   'P 1'
#
loop_
_entity.id
_entity.type
_entity.pdbx_description
1 polymer ?
#
loop_
_entity_poly.entity_id
_entity_poly.type
_entity_poly.pdbx_seq_one_letter_code
_entity_poly.pdbx_strand_id
1 'polypeptide(L)'
;MKKAISLYLFFLVFSISLLAQRSIARLWNEAVLDGIRGDLARPTVHARNLFHTSLAMYDAWTVFSETGDTYLLGKTVHGYTCPFTGTPIPKDIKAAQEEAISFAVYRLLRHRFAGSPGEAGLVYEINFLMDSLGYDRENISVDYKCGPAELGNYIAQQVIRYGLQDGSNEAGRYANLFYQPVNPPLFVEVPGNPDIADLNRWQPLAFAQFVDQSGNPFGNFVPPFVSPEWGRVLPFSLNPNSAKIFQRNGNDYWIYHDPGPPPYLDTTAVGALSKEYQWGYALVAVWSSLLDPADGVLIDISPASVGNISEYPADVFSYHDFYDLFEGGDTGQGRAVNPKTGQPYPPQVVHRADYYRVLAEFWADGPDSETPPGHWFTIFNYISEQTELTKKMRGQGATLDDLEWEVKGYFALGGAMHD
;
A
#
# COMPACT_ATOMS: atom_id res chain seq x y z
N MET A 1 -23.96 -54.52 19.42
CA MET A 1 -23.62 -53.68 18.26
C MET A 1 -24.78 -52.78 17.76
N LYS A 2 -25.64 -52.22 18.63
CA LYS A 2 -26.68 -51.23 18.22
C LYS A 2 -26.79 -49.99 19.11
N LYS A 3 -25.92 -49.84 20.13
CA LYS A 3 -25.91 -48.67 21.02
C LYS A 3 -24.65 -47.81 20.94
N ALA A 4 -23.63 -48.23 20.18
CA ALA A 4 -22.38 -47.48 20.01
C ALA A 4 -22.33 -46.61 18.73
N ILE A 5 -23.29 -46.79 17.81
CA ILE A 5 -23.31 -46.07 16.52
C ILE A 5 -24.03 -44.72 16.65
N SER A 6 -24.90 -44.54 17.65
CA SER A 6 -25.69 -43.31 17.80
C SER A 6 -24.94 -42.15 18.47
N LEU A 7 -23.81 -42.40 19.15
CA LEU A 7 -23.02 -41.34 19.78
C LEU A 7 -21.95 -40.76 18.84
N TYR A 8 -21.51 -41.52 17.83
CA TYR A 8 -20.54 -41.04 16.84
C TYR A 8 -21.17 -40.17 15.75
N LEU A 9 -22.48 -40.27 15.51
CA LEU A 9 -23.18 -39.36 14.60
C LEU A 9 -23.54 -38.02 15.24
N PHE A 10 -23.53 -37.92 16.58
CA PHE A 10 -23.90 -36.68 17.29
C PHE A 10 -22.71 -35.75 17.53
N PHE A 11 -21.48 -36.27 17.48
CA PHE A 11 -20.25 -35.46 17.61
C PHE A 11 -19.63 -35.02 16.28
N LEU A 12 -20.17 -35.46 15.14
CA LEU A 12 -19.73 -35.03 13.81
C LEU A 12 -20.52 -33.83 13.24
N VAL A 13 -21.45 -33.28 14.03
CA VAL A 13 -22.33 -32.15 13.62
C VAL A 13 -21.96 -30.83 14.32
N PHE A 14 -21.00 -30.83 15.25
CA PHE A 14 -20.63 -29.61 15.99
C PHE A 14 -19.12 -29.46 16.15
N SER A 15 -18.40 -29.39 15.03
CA SER A 15 -17.06 -28.79 14.94
C SER A 15 -16.76 -28.39 13.48
N ILE A 16 -17.75 -27.83 12.80
CA ILE A 16 -17.45 -26.83 11.78
C ILE A 16 -17.46 -25.53 12.58
N SER A 17 -16.29 -25.10 13.03
CA SER A 17 -16.11 -23.68 13.30
C SER A 17 -16.58 -22.98 12.03
N LEU A 18 -17.70 -22.25 12.12
CA LEU A 18 -18.07 -21.26 11.12
C LEU A 18 -16.90 -20.28 11.07
N LEU A 19 -15.86 -20.59 10.29
CA LEU A 19 -15.12 -19.54 9.62
C LEU A 19 -16.20 -18.83 8.82
N ALA A 20 -16.54 -17.60 9.24
CA ALA A 20 -17.37 -16.74 8.43
C ALA A 20 -16.78 -16.78 7.02
N GLN A 21 -17.60 -17.13 6.04
CA GLN A 21 -17.15 -17.11 4.66
C GLN A 21 -16.68 -15.69 4.37
N ARG A 22 -15.38 -15.54 4.06
CA ARG A 22 -14.79 -14.25 3.68
C ARG A 22 -15.67 -13.59 2.62
N SER A 23 -15.89 -12.28 2.74
CA SER A 23 -16.68 -11.56 1.76
C SER A 23 -16.00 -11.62 0.38
N ILE A 24 -16.76 -11.36 -0.68
CA ILE A 24 -16.20 -11.31 -2.04
C ILE A 24 -15.10 -10.26 -2.18
N ALA A 25 -15.20 -9.13 -1.47
CA ALA A 25 -14.20 -8.07 -1.50
C ALA A 25 -12.89 -8.57 -0.89
N ARG A 26 -12.96 -9.27 0.25
CA ARG A 26 -11.82 -9.94 0.89
C ARG A 26 -11.15 -10.96 -0.02
N LEU A 27 -11.92 -11.80 -0.71
CA LEU A 27 -11.37 -12.83 -1.62
C LEU A 27 -10.63 -12.21 -2.81
N TRP A 28 -11.23 -11.19 -3.44
CA TRP A 28 -10.60 -10.49 -4.55
C TRP A 28 -9.45 -9.60 -4.10
N ASN A 29 -9.48 -9.06 -2.89
CA ASN A 29 -8.34 -8.35 -2.33
C ASN A 29 -7.13 -9.27 -2.14
N GLU A 30 -7.29 -10.51 -1.64
CA GLU A 30 -6.17 -11.47 -1.63
C GLU A 30 -5.62 -11.73 -3.03
N ALA A 31 -6.47 -11.91 -4.04
CA ALA A 31 -6.00 -12.09 -5.41
C ALA A 31 -5.21 -10.87 -5.94
N VAL A 32 -5.53 -9.66 -5.49
CA VAL A 32 -4.73 -8.46 -5.80
C VAL A 32 -3.38 -8.50 -5.08
N LEU A 33 -3.37 -8.89 -3.81
CA LEU A 33 -2.15 -9.03 -3.02
C LEU A 33 -1.23 -10.13 -3.58
N ASP A 34 -1.77 -11.27 -3.98
CA ASP A 34 -1.04 -12.35 -4.67
C ASP A 34 -0.44 -11.87 -5.99
N GLY A 35 -1.19 -11.06 -6.75
CA GLY A 35 -0.66 -10.40 -7.94
C GLY A 35 0.55 -9.52 -7.64
N ILE A 36 0.52 -8.77 -6.53
CA ILE A 36 1.64 -7.91 -6.11
C ILE A 36 2.85 -8.73 -5.66
N ARG A 37 2.64 -9.78 -4.86
CA ARG A 37 3.70 -10.72 -4.43
C ARG A 37 4.42 -11.32 -5.64
N GLY A 38 3.67 -11.66 -6.70
CA GLY A 38 4.20 -12.23 -7.94
C GLY A 38 4.80 -11.23 -8.94
N ASP A 39 4.88 -9.95 -8.62
CA ASP A 39 5.32 -8.89 -9.55
C ASP A 39 6.69 -8.30 -9.18
N LEU A 40 7.21 -7.42 -10.05
CA LEU A 40 8.38 -6.60 -9.74
C LEU A 40 8.07 -5.62 -8.60
N ALA A 41 9.10 -5.24 -7.85
CA ALA A 41 9.01 -4.24 -6.78
C ALA A 41 8.68 -2.85 -7.34
N ARG A 42 7.38 -2.48 -7.35
CA ARG A 42 6.86 -1.25 -7.95
C ARG A 42 5.82 -0.58 -7.03
N PRO A 43 6.21 -0.14 -5.83
CA PRO A 43 5.26 0.30 -4.80
C PRO A 43 4.29 1.39 -5.27
N THR A 44 4.74 2.35 -6.08
CA THR A 44 3.87 3.40 -6.65
C THR A 44 2.79 2.83 -7.57
N VAL A 45 3.15 1.88 -8.44
CA VAL A 45 2.21 1.16 -9.31
C VAL A 45 1.26 0.28 -8.51
N HIS A 46 1.77 -0.39 -7.46
CA HIS A 46 1.00 -1.29 -6.61
C HIS A 46 -0.04 -0.54 -5.77
N ALA A 47 0.33 0.59 -5.17
CA ALA A 47 -0.61 1.48 -4.47
C ALA A 47 -1.76 1.93 -5.39
N ARG A 48 -1.42 2.33 -6.63
CA ARG A 48 -2.41 2.71 -7.63
C ARG A 48 -3.31 1.54 -8.06
N ASN A 49 -2.76 0.32 -8.19
CA ASN A 49 -3.55 -0.87 -8.51
C ASN A 49 -4.52 -1.22 -7.37
N LEU A 50 -4.08 -1.11 -6.11
CA LEU A 50 -4.93 -1.27 -4.92
C LEU A 50 -6.04 -0.23 -4.88
N PHE A 51 -5.74 1.04 -5.17
CA PHE A 51 -6.75 2.08 -5.30
C PHE A 51 -7.78 1.77 -6.39
N HIS A 52 -7.33 1.48 -7.62
CA HIS A 52 -8.22 1.24 -8.76
C HIS A 52 -9.10 0.01 -8.59
N THR A 53 -8.58 -1.07 -8.00
CA THR A 53 -9.39 -2.26 -7.69
C THR A 53 -10.39 -1.98 -6.57
N SER A 54 -9.99 -1.25 -5.52
CA SER A 54 -10.88 -0.85 -4.43
C SER A 54 -11.99 0.10 -4.89
N LEU A 55 -11.67 1.03 -5.79
CA LEU A 55 -12.63 1.92 -6.46
C LEU A 55 -13.63 1.13 -7.29
N ALA A 56 -13.16 0.12 -8.05
CA ALA A 56 -14.04 -0.73 -8.83
C ALA A 56 -15.00 -1.54 -7.94
N MET A 57 -14.49 -2.07 -6.82
CA MET A 57 -15.32 -2.73 -5.80
C MET A 57 -16.37 -1.77 -5.22
N TYR A 58 -15.95 -0.56 -4.87
CA TYR A 58 -16.81 0.48 -4.29
C TYR A 58 -17.94 0.90 -5.22
N ASP A 59 -17.64 1.16 -6.50
CA ASP A 59 -18.67 1.52 -7.48
C ASP A 59 -19.62 0.36 -7.76
N ALA A 60 -19.10 -0.87 -7.89
CA ALA A 60 -19.92 -2.07 -8.10
C ALA A 60 -20.88 -2.34 -6.92
N TRP A 61 -20.41 -2.17 -5.70
CA TRP A 61 -21.24 -2.28 -4.49
C TRP A 61 -22.28 -1.16 -4.42
N THR A 62 -21.85 0.08 -4.68
CA THR A 62 -22.67 1.28 -4.49
C THR A 62 -23.87 1.35 -5.43
N VAL A 63 -23.75 0.86 -6.67
CA VAL A 63 -24.85 0.88 -7.67
C VAL A 63 -26.13 0.24 -7.16
N PHE A 64 -26.03 -0.77 -6.29
CA PHE A 64 -27.17 -1.47 -5.72
C PHE A 64 -27.46 -1.07 -4.26
N SER A 65 -26.71 -0.11 -3.72
CA SER A 65 -26.89 0.41 -2.35
C SER A 65 -27.86 1.58 -2.32
N GLU A 66 -28.72 1.64 -1.30
CA GLU A 66 -29.70 2.73 -1.13
C GLU A 66 -29.07 4.06 -0.67
N THR A 67 -27.83 4.05 -0.17
CA THR A 67 -27.24 5.19 0.55
C THR A 67 -25.86 5.62 0.06
N GLY A 68 -25.34 4.97 -0.99
CA GLY A 68 -24.02 5.27 -1.53
C GLY A 68 -24.07 6.19 -2.74
N ASP A 69 -22.97 6.89 -2.96
CA ASP A 69 -22.70 7.64 -4.18
C ASP A 69 -21.39 7.10 -4.77
N THR A 70 -21.38 6.80 -6.07
CA THR A 70 -20.24 6.20 -6.78
C THR A 70 -19.07 7.19 -6.85
N TYR A 71 -17.86 6.73 -7.14
CA TYR A 71 -16.72 7.61 -7.39
C TYR A 71 -16.58 7.94 -8.87
N LEU A 72 -16.46 6.91 -9.73
CA LEU A 72 -16.21 7.09 -11.16
C LEU A 72 -17.51 6.97 -11.96
N LEU A 73 -18.27 5.92 -11.70
CA LEU A 73 -19.43 5.53 -12.49
C LEU A 73 -20.53 6.61 -12.47
N GLY A 74 -20.92 7.13 -13.63
CA GLY A 74 -21.91 8.20 -13.75
C GLY A 74 -21.37 9.60 -13.48
N LYS A 75 -20.06 9.74 -13.28
CA LYS A 75 -19.42 11.00 -12.87
C LYS A 75 -18.36 11.46 -13.86
N THR A 76 -17.96 12.72 -13.69
CA THR A 76 -16.76 13.29 -14.31
C THR A 76 -15.71 13.47 -13.23
N VAL A 77 -14.62 12.73 -13.32
CA VAL A 77 -13.49 12.77 -12.38
C VAL A 77 -12.25 13.20 -13.16
N HIS A 78 -11.61 14.29 -12.75
CA HIS A 78 -10.40 14.84 -13.39
C HIS A 78 -10.53 14.99 -14.92
N GLY A 79 -11.71 15.41 -15.38
CA GLY A 79 -12.01 15.59 -16.81
C GLY A 79 -12.37 14.31 -17.57
N TYR A 80 -12.29 13.13 -16.96
CA TYR A 80 -12.82 11.90 -17.53
C TYR A 80 -14.28 11.68 -17.13
N THR A 81 -15.16 11.53 -18.11
CA THR A 81 -16.56 11.21 -17.87
C THR A 81 -16.82 9.73 -18.09
N CYS A 82 -17.41 9.07 -17.10
CA CYS A 82 -17.86 7.67 -17.17
C CYS A 82 -19.40 7.62 -17.28
N PRO A 83 -19.98 7.47 -18.48
CA PRO A 83 -21.43 7.58 -18.65
C PRO A 83 -22.19 6.39 -18.05
N PHE A 84 -23.06 6.65 -17.08
CA PHE A 84 -23.91 5.62 -16.48
C PHE A 84 -25.31 6.17 -16.27
N THR A 85 -26.32 5.42 -16.71
CA THR A 85 -27.73 5.84 -16.66
C THR A 85 -28.58 4.98 -15.72
N GLY A 86 -27.93 4.17 -14.89
CA GLY A 86 -28.57 3.14 -14.08
C GLY A 86 -28.64 1.78 -14.78
N THR A 87 -28.80 0.75 -13.98
CA THR A 87 -28.96 -0.65 -14.37
C THR A 87 -30.22 -1.23 -13.71
N PRO A 88 -30.85 -2.28 -14.26
CA PRO A 88 -31.99 -2.93 -13.61
C PRO A 88 -31.68 -3.35 -12.16
N ILE A 89 -32.61 -3.07 -11.24
CA ILE A 89 -32.46 -3.47 -9.84
C ILE A 89 -32.70 -4.99 -9.72
N PRO A 90 -31.71 -5.76 -9.27
CA PRO A 90 -31.83 -7.20 -9.12
C PRO A 90 -32.70 -7.56 -7.90
N LYS A 91 -33.28 -8.77 -7.89
CA LYS A 91 -34.01 -9.27 -6.72
C LYS A 91 -33.08 -9.59 -5.55
N ASP A 92 -31.91 -10.13 -5.85
CA ASP A 92 -30.84 -10.40 -4.89
C ASP A 92 -29.73 -9.37 -5.10
N ILE A 93 -29.76 -8.32 -4.28
CA ILE A 93 -28.78 -7.23 -4.32
C ILE A 93 -27.39 -7.74 -3.98
N LYS A 94 -27.28 -8.61 -2.95
CA LYS A 94 -25.98 -9.09 -2.50
C LYS A 94 -25.31 -9.94 -3.57
N ALA A 95 -26.03 -10.89 -4.16
CA ALA A 95 -25.49 -11.71 -5.25
C ALA A 95 -25.04 -10.86 -6.45
N ALA A 96 -25.79 -9.80 -6.79
CA ALA A 96 -25.41 -8.89 -7.86
C ALA A 96 -24.17 -8.04 -7.54
N GLN A 97 -24.04 -7.57 -6.28
CA GLN A 97 -22.82 -6.89 -5.83
C GLN A 97 -21.62 -7.83 -5.93
N GLU A 98 -21.76 -9.09 -5.48
CA GLU A 98 -20.69 -10.09 -5.51
C GLU A 98 -20.26 -10.44 -6.93
N GLU A 99 -21.20 -10.60 -7.86
CA GLU A 99 -20.91 -10.87 -9.27
C GLU A 99 -20.26 -9.66 -9.95
N ALA A 100 -20.79 -8.45 -9.76
CA ALA A 100 -20.24 -7.24 -10.37
C ALA A 100 -18.81 -6.94 -9.85
N ILE A 101 -18.57 -7.07 -8.55
CA ILE A 101 -17.23 -6.95 -7.95
C ILE A 101 -16.28 -7.97 -8.58
N SER A 102 -16.71 -9.22 -8.72
CA SER A 102 -15.87 -10.30 -9.23
C SER A 102 -15.42 -10.05 -10.66
N PHE A 103 -16.34 -9.72 -11.55
CA PHE A 103 -15.99 -9.39 -12.93
C PHE A 103 -15.13 -8.12 -13.02
N ALA A 104 -15.40 -7.10 -12.21
CA ALA A 104 -14.61 -5.87 -12.23
C ALA A 104 -13.14 -6.12 -11.85
N VAL A 105 -12.91 -6.80 -10.73
CA VAL A 105 -11.55 -7.05 -10.23
C VAL A 105 -10.83 -8.09 -11.09
N TYR A 106 -11.51 -9.14 -11.53
CA TYR A 106 -10.94 -10.13 -12.47
C TYR A 106 -10.36 -9.46 -13.73
N ARG A 107 -11.13 -8.56 -14.36
CA ARG A 107 -10.68 -7.85 -15.57
C ARG A 107 -9.53 -6.89 -15.29
N LEU A 108 -9.54 -6.22 -14.14
CA LEU A 108 -8.42 -5.37 -13.72
C LEU A 108 -7.16 -6.19 -13.48
N LEU A 109 -7.23 -7.31 -12.76
CA LEU A 109 -6.06 -8.18 -12.52
C LEU A 109 -5.45 -8.69 -13.83
N ARG A 110 -6.29 -9.18 -14.75
CA ARG A 110 -5.86 -9.61 -16.09
C ARG A 110 -5.15 -8.52 -16.88
N HIS A 111 -5.55 -7.25 -16.70
CA HIS A 111 -4.97 -6.12 -17.40
C HIS A 111 -3.69 -5.61 -16.72
N ARG A 112 -3.71 -5.46 -15.39
CA ARG A 112 -2.68 -4.79 -14.60
C ARG A 112 -1.43 -5.62 -14.40
N PHE A 113 -1.59 -6.94 -14.28
CA PHE A 113 -0.49 -7.87 -14.05
C PHE A 113 -0.06 -8.61 -15.33
N ALA A 114 -0.58 -8.20 -16.49
CA ALA A 114 -0.11 -8.72 -17.78
C ALA A 114 1.38 -8.43 -17.97
N GLY A 115 2.16 -9.48 -18.22
CA GLY A 115 3.62 -9.42 -18.35
C GLY A 115 4.39 -9.33 -17.03
N SER A 116 3.74 -9.49 -15.89
CA SER A 116 4.44 -9.67 -14.61
C SER A 116 5.13 -11.05 -14.53
N PRO A 117 6.22 -11.21 -13.76
CA PRO A 117 6.87 -12.49 -13.56
C PRO A 117 5.92 -13.63 -13.12
N GLY A 118 4.98 -13.33 -12.23
CA GLY A 118 4.00 -14.27 -11.67
C GLY A 118 2.68 -14.39 -12.42
N GLU A 119 2.53 -13.78 -13.60
CA GLU A 119 1.25 -13.71 -14.33
C GLU A 119 0.56 -15.08 -14.48
N ALA A 120 1.30 -16.12 -14.84
CA ALA A 120 0.73 -17.44 -15.09
C ALA A 120 0.08 -18.05 -13.82
N GLY A 121 0.72 -17.87 -12.66
CA GLY A 121 0.19 -18.33 -11.37
C GLY A 121 -1.07 -17.55 -10.98
N LEU A 122 -0.98 -16.22 -11.04
CA LEU A 122 -2.11 -15.33 -10.76
C LEU A 122 -3.32 -15.65 -11.65
N VAL A 123 -3.10 -15.82 -12.97
CA VAL A 123 -4.17 -16.15 -13.92
C VAL A 123 -4.85 -17.47 -13.58
N TYR A 124 -4.09 -18.48 -13.15
CA TYR A 124 -4.67 -19.75 -12.70
C TYR A 124 -5.56 -19.56 -11.46
N GLU A 125 -5.09 -18.81 -10.47
CA GLU A 125 -5.80 -18.57 -9.21
C GLU A 125 -7.10 -17.80 -9.42
N ILE A 126 -7.07 -16.68 -10.16
CA ILE A 126 -8.28 -15.88 -10.41
C ILE A 126 -9.29 -16.61 -11.31
N ASN A 127 -8.81 -17.46 -12.22
CA ASN A 127 -9.66 -18.33 -13.02
C ASN A 127 -10.37 -19.36 -12.14
N PHE A 128 -9.64 -19.98 -11.22
CA PHE A 128 -10.19 -20.92 -10.24
C PHE A 128 -11.22 -20.23 -9.33
N LEU A 129 -10.94 -19.00 -8.87
CA LEU A 129 -11.88 -18.23 -8.07
C LEU A 129 -13.19 -17.99 -8.82
N MET A 130 -13.14 -17.51 -10.06
CA MET A 130 -14.34 -17.33 -10.91
C MET A 130 -15.13 -18.63 -11.08
N ASP A 131 -14.44 -19.75 -11.38
CA ASP A 131 -15.08 -21.06 -11.56
C ASP A 131 -15.73 -21.55 -10.26
N SER A 132 -15.08 -21.34 -9.11
CA SER A 132 -15.58 -21.74 -7.80
C SER A 132 -16.85 -20.98 -7.39
N LEU A 133 -17.01 -19.75 -7.89
CA LEU A 133 -18.18 -18.90 -7.71
C LEU A 133 -19.29 -19.20 -8.74
N GLY A 134 -19.00 -20.02 -9.75
CA GLY A 134 -19.93 -20.38 -10.83
C GLY A 134 -20.10 -19.31 -11.90
N TYR A 135 -19.15 -18.37 -12.01
CA TYR A 135 -19.21 -17.27 -12.98
C TYR A 135 -18.57 -17.63 -14.32
N ASP A 136 -19.24 -17.27 -15.41
CA ASP A 136 -18.71 -17.43 -16.77
C ASP A 136 -17.66 -16.35 -17.07
N ARG A 137 -16.39 -16.64 -16.80
CA ARG A 137 -15.26 -15.75 -17.08
C ARG A 137 -15.08 -15.39 -18.57
N GLU A 138 -15.70 -16.13 -19.50
CA GLU A 138 -15.68 -15.81 -20.93
C GLU A 138 -16.68 -14.70 -21.31
N ASN A 139 -17.60 -14.34 -20.40
CA ASN A 139 -18.48 -13.19 -20.59
C ASN A 139 -17.68 -11.88 -20.53
N ILE A 140 -17.42 -11.29 -21.68
CA ILE A 140 -16.73 -10.00 -21.86
C ILE A 140 -17.68 -8.84 -22.20
N SER A 141 -18.99 -9.06 -22.18
CA SER A 141 -19.96 -8.02 -22.51
C SER A 141 -19.86 -6.87 -21.51
N VAL A 142 -19.98 -5.63 -22.01
CA VAL A 142 -19.98 -4.39 -21.21
C VAL A 142 -21.34 -3.68 -21.25
N ASP A 143 -22.37 -4.35 -21.75
CA ASP A 143 -23.74 -3.84 -21.69
C ASP A 143 -24.26 -3.98 -20.25
N TYR A 144 -23.92 -3.00 -19.41
CA TYR A 144 -24.21 -2.98 -17.99
C TYR A 144 -25.70 -3.06 -17.64
N LYS A 145 -26.61 -3.04 -18.62
CA LYS A 145 -28.06 -3.23 -18.44
C LYS A 145 -28.48 -4.71 -18.52
N CYS A 146 -27.61 -5.59 -19.03
CA CYS A 146 -27.89 -7.02 -19.18
C CYS A 146 -27.75 -7.79 -17.85
N GLY A 147 -26.84 -7.38 -16.98
CA GLY A 147 -26.62 -8.06 -15.72
C GLY A 147 -25.43 -7.52 -14.92
N PRO A 148 -25.22 -8.06 -13.70
CA PRO A 148 -24.14 -7.64 -12.83
C PRO A 148 -22.75 -7.97 -13.38
N ALA A 149 -22.60 -9.11 -14.08
CA ALA A 149 -21.36 -9.46 -14.78
C ALA A 149 -20.95 -8.39 -15.80
N GLU A 150 -21.90 -7.96 -16.63
CA GLU A 150 -21.67 -6.90 -17.63
C GLU A 150 -21.41 -5.54 -16.99
N LEU A 151 -22.06 -5.24 -15.87
CA LEU A 151 -21.75 -4.06 -15.06
C LEU A 151 -20.31 -4.10 -14.55
N GLY A 152 -19.85 -5.23 -14.02
CA GLY A 152 -18.49 -5.42 -13.55
C GLY A 152 -17.45 -5.24 -14.67
N ASN A 153 -17.68 -5.87 -15.82
CA ASN A 153 -16.86 -5.70 -17.02
C ASN A 153 -16.83 -4.23 -17.49
N TYR A 154 -17.99 -3.55 -17.46
CA TYR A 154 -18.09 -2.14 -17.81
C TYR A 154 -17.27 -1.28 -16.84
N ILE A 155 -17.41 -1.46 -15.52
CA ILE A 155 -16.64 -0.73 -14.51
C ILE A 155 -15.14 -0.93 -14.75
N ALA A 156 -14.67 -2.16 -14.93
CA ALA A 156 -13.25 -2.42 -15.21
C ALA A 156 -12.77 -1.70 -16.48
N GLN A 157 -13.56 -1.74 -17.56
CA GLN A 157 -13.23 -1.01 -18.80
C GLN A 157 -13.10 0.50 -18.55
N GLN A 158 -13.96 1.09 -17.73
CA GLN A 158 -13.93 2.52 -17.42
C GLN A 158 -12.74 2.89 -16.54
N VAL A 159 -12.42 2.06 -15.54
CA VAL A 159 -11.24 2.25 -14.68
C VAL A 159 -9.94 2.11 -15.47
N ILE A 160 -9.85 1.16 -16.41
CA ILE A 160 -8.69 1.03 -17.32
C ILE A 160 -8.55 2.28 -18.18
N ARG A 161 -9.63 2.75 -18.82
CA ARG A 161 -9.61 3.96 -19.66
C ARG A 161 -9.22 5.21 -18.88
N TYR A 162 -9.79 5.38 -17.68
CA TYR A 162 -9.42 6.45 -16.77
C TYR A 162 -7.92 6.40 -16.43
N GLY A 163 -7.42 5.22 -16.05
CA GLY A 163 -6.02 5.01 -15.70
C GLY A 163 -5.03 5.22 -16.84
N LEU A 164 -5.42 4.98 -18.10
CA LEU A 164 -4.54 5.19 -19.25
C LEU A 164 -4.19 6.66 -19.53
N GLN A 165 -4.87 7.60 -18.89
CA GLN A 165 -4.69 9.04 -19.08
C GLN A 165 -4.48 9.80 -17.77
N ASP A 166 -4.23 9.10 -16.67
CA ASP A 166 -4.07 9.70 -15.34
C ASP A 166 -2.67 10.24 -15.05
N GLY A 167 -1.76 10.20 -16.03
CA GLY A 167 -0.39 10.68 -15.89
C GLY A 167 0.62 9.61 -15.47
N SER A 168 0.20 8.37 -15.16
CA SER A 168 1.10 7.28 -14.73
C SER A 168 1.99 6.70 -15.83
N ASN A 169 1.75 7.05 -17.10
CA ASN A 169 2.43 6.45 -18.26
C ASN A 169 2.26 4.92 -18.34
N GLU A 170 1.10 4.41 -17.97
CA GLU A 170 0.77 2.98 -17.99
C GLU A 170 1.06 2.30 -19.34
N ALA A 171 0.68 2.92 -20.45
CA ALA A 171 0.96 2.39 -21.79
C ALA A 171 2.46 2.27 -22.10
N GLY A 172 3.27 3.16 -21.52
CA GLY A 172 4.74 3.12 -21.55
C GLY A 172 5.34 2.27 -20.42
N ARG A 173 4.53 1.42 -19.77
CA ARG A 173 4.93 0.57 -18.63
C ARG A 173 5.52 1.35 -17.45
N TYR A 174 4.97 2.54 -17.19
CA TYR A 174 5.39 3.41 -16.08
C TYR A 174 6.86 3.85 -16.16
N ALA A 175 7.45 3.79 -17.35
CA ALA A 175 8.86 4.14 -17.55
C ALA A 175 9.10 5.62 -17.24
N ASN A 176 10.27 5.89 -16.63
CA ASN A 176 10.85 7.23 -16.52
C ASN A 176 10.93 7.89 -17.89
N LEU A 177 10.46 9.13 -18.00
CA LEU A 177 10.36 9.84 -19.26
C LEU A 177 11.51 10.82 -19.48
N PHE A 178 12.01 11.45 -18.41
CA PHE A 178 13.01 12.51 -18.57
C PHE A 178 14.03 12.63 -17.43
N TYR A 179 13.81 12.01 -16.27
CA TYR A 179 14.77 12.13 -15.16
C TYR A 179 16.10 11.48 -15.54
N GLN A 180 17.19 12.23 -15.32
CA GLN A 180 18.54 11.72 -15.43
C GLN A 180 19.33 12.06 -14.15
N PRO A 181 20.03 11.09 -13.54
CA PRO A 181 20.89 11.35 -12.41
C PRO A 181 22.07 12.22 -12.85
N VAL A 182 22.51 13.13 -11.98
CA VAL A 182 23.73 13.92 -12.23
C VAL A 182 24.99 13.23 -11.75
N ASN A 183 24.85 12.35 -10.75
CA ASN A 183 25.96 11.58 -10.20
C ASN A 183 26.12 10.28 -10.98
N PRO A 184 27.37 9.84 -11.24
CA PRO A 184 27.63 8.52 -11.79
C PRO A 184 27.25 7.42 -10.78
N PRO A 185 26.87 6.21 -11.24
CA PRO A 185 26.55 5.12 -10.34
C PRO A 185 27.70 4.74 -9.40
N LEU A 186 27.39 4.54 -8.11
CA LEU A 186 28.35 4.08 -7.11
C LEU A 186 28.36 2.56 -7.04
N PHE A 187 29.51 1.92 -7.30
CA PHE A 187 29.65 0.48 -7.17
C PHE A 187 29.83 0.08 -5.70
N VAL A 188 28.79 -0.54 -5.12
CA VAL A 188 28.67 -0.74 -3.66
C VAL A 188 29.67 -1.73 -3.07
N GLU A 189 30.29 -2.57 -3.90
CA GLU A 189 31.30 -3.54 -3.44
C GLU A 189 32.68 -2.91 -3.19
N VAL A 190 32.89 -1.67 -3.66
CA VAL A 190 34.14 -0.94 -3.44
C VAL A 190 33.93 0.14 -2.37
N PRO A 191 34.72 0.14 -1.27
CA PRO A 191 34.60 1.16 -0.24
C PRO A 191 34.88 2.58 -0.76
N GLY A 192 34.11 3.54 -0.26
CA GLY A 192 34.25 4.97 -0.57
C GLY A 192 33.35 5.44 -1.71
N ASN A 193 33.42 6.74 -2.01
CA ASN A 193 32.62 7.36 -3.08
C ASN A 193 33.44 8.47 -3.77
N PRO A 194 34.49 8.11 -4.52
CA PRO A 194 35.41 9.10 -5.09
C PRO A 194 34.81 9.89 -6.25
N ASP A 195 33.76 9.38 -6.89
CA ASP A 195 33.23 9.89 -8.16
C ASP A 195 31.93 10.70 -8.00
N ILE A 196 31.47 10.96 -6.76
CA ILE A 196 30.29 11.81 -6.54
C ILE A 196 30.55 13.23 -7.06
N ALA A 197 29.69 13.70 -7.96
CA ALA A 197 29.83 15.01 -8.59
C ALA A 197 29.09 16.11 -7.82
N ASP A 198 27.96 15.77 -7.21
CA ASP A 198 27.09 16.67 -6.47
C ASP A 198 26.53 15.98 -5.23
N LEU A 199 27.01 16.42 -4.05
CA LEU A 199 26.62 15.89 -2.73
C LEU A 199 25.16 16.19 -2.36
N ASN A 200 24.51 17.13 -3.06
CA ASN A 200 23.11 17.51 -2.83
C ASN A 200 22.14 16.77 -3.75
N ARG A 201 22.62 15.76 -4.50
CA ARG A 201 21.84 15.05 -5.50
C ARG A 201 21.92 13.54 -5.33
N TRP A 202 20.82 12.87 -5.66
CA TRP A 202 20.75 11.41 -5.63
C TRP A 202 21.83 10.79 -6.51
N GLN A 203 22.43 9.71 -6.01
CA GLN A 203 23.40 8.90 -6.73
C GLN A 203 22.84 7.48 -6.90
N PRO A 204 22.73 6.97 -8.14
CA PRO A 204 22.33 5.59 -8.36
C PRO A 204 23.39 4.64 -7.77
N LEU A 205 22.96 3.48 -7.29
CA LEU A 205 23.85 2.42 -6.85
C LEU A 205 24.05 1.40 -7.97
N ALA A 206 25.24 0.80 -8.03
CA ALA A 206 25.59 -0.25 -8.96
C ALA A 206 26.00 -1.52 -8.19
N PHE A 207 25.50 -2.67 -8.63
CA PHE A 207 25.67 -3.97 -7.98
C PHE A 207 26.29 -4.98 -8.95
N ALA A 208 27.06 -5.97 -8.48
CA ALA A 208 27.48 -7.07 -9.36
C ALA A 208 26.28 -7.93 -9.80
N GLN A 209 25.26 -8.01 -8.95
CA GLN A 209 23.96 -8.60 -9.23
C GLN A 209 22.91 -7.81 -8.46
N PHE A 210 21.85 -7.38 -9.16
CA PHE A 210 20.71 -6.74 -8.52
C PHE A 210 19.53 -7.72 -8.46
N VAL A 211 18.93 -7.82 -7.29
CA VAL A 211 17.68 -8.54 -7.03
C VAL A 211 16.73 -7.50 -6.45
N ASP A 212 15.54 -7.37 -7.02
CA ASP A 212 14.56 -6.43 -6.51
C ASP A 212 13.97 -6.88 -5.16
N GLN A 213 13.20 -6.00 -4.53
CA GLN A 213 12.62 -6.28 -3.20
C GLN A 213 11.75 -7.54 -3.21
N SER A 214 11.11 -7.87 -4.34
CA SER A 214 10.26 -9.06 -4.54
C SER A 214 11.06 -10.31 -4.94
N GLY A 215 12.38 -10.28 -4.87
CA GLY A 215 13.23 -11.45 -5.16
C GLY A 215 13.51 -11.70 -6.64
N ASN A 216 13.15 -10.78 -7.55
CA ASN A 216 13.38 -10.95 -8.98
C ASN A 216 14.78 -10.50 -9.39
N PRO A 217 15.63 -11.37 -9.96
CA PRO A 217 16.93 -10.97 -10.48
C PRO A 217 16.74 -10.05 -11.69
N PHE A 218 17.46 -8.93 -11.72
CA PHE A 218 17.37 -7.95 -12.79
C PHE A 218 18.64 -7.96 -13.64
N GLY A 219 18.48 -7.87 -14.96
CA GLY A 219 19.61 -7.82 -15.89
C GLY A 219 20.36 -6.48 -15.89
N ASN A 220 19.78 -5.45 -15.27
CA ASN A 220 20.42 -4.15 -15.09
C ASN A 220 21.01 -4.07 -13.68
N PHE A 221 22.32 -3.85 -13.62
CA PHE A 221 23.13 -3.71 -12.42
C PHE A 221 22.98 -2.37 -11.71
N VAL A 222 22.33 -1.40 -12.37
CA VAL A 222 22.05 -0.06 -11.84
C VAL A 222 20.54 0.15 -11.84
N PRO A 223 19.83 -0.13 -10.75
CA PRO A 223 18.39 0.06 -10.69
C PRO A 223 18.03 1.53 -11.02
N PRO A 224 17.01 1.75 -11.87
CA PRO A 224 16.59 3.10 -12.23
C PRO A 224 15.89 3.80 -11.06
N PHE A 225 15.80 5.12 -11.13
CA PHE A 225 14.88 5.88 -10.29
C PHE A 225 13.45 5.41 -10.61
N VAL A 226 12.76 4.84 -9.63
CA VAL A 226 11.39 4.34 -9.80
C VAL A 226 10.42 5.52 -9.83
N SER A 227 9.64 5.62 -10.91
CA SER A 227 8.54 6.60 -11.06
C SER A 227 8.87 8.05 -10.68
N PRO A 228 9.93 8.69 -11.25
CA PRO A 228 10.33 10.05 -10.88
C PRO A 228 9.26 11.11 -11.17
N GLU A 229 8.35 10.83 -12.11
CA GLU A 229 7.27 11.72 -12.50
C GLU A 229 5.95 11.44 -11.75
N TRP A 230 5.93 10.58 -10.73
CA TRP A 230 4.68 10.10 -10.11
C TRP A 230 3.82 11.21 -9.51
N GLY A 231 4.42 12.33 -9.10
CA GLY A 231 3.65 13.50 -8.64
C GLY A 231 2.67 14.08 -9.68
N ARG A 232 2.79 13.68 -10.96
CA ARG A 232 1.85 14.01 -12.04
C ARG A 232 0.61 13.12 -12.07
N VAL A 233 0.65 11.98 -11.39
CA VAL A 233 -0.48 11.06 -11.36
C VAL A 233 -1.65 11.73 -10.65
N LEU A 234 -2.84 11.62 -11.24
CA LEU A 234 -4.04 12.24 -10.68
C LEU A 234 -4.32 11.69 -9.27
N PRO A 235 -4.48 12.56 -8.26
CA PRO A 235 -4.70 12.12 -6.89
C PRO A 235 -6.13 11.61 -6.69
N PHE A 236 -6.31 10.79 -5.66
CA PHE A 236 -7.61 10.39 -5.14
C PHE A 236 -8.30 11.55 -4.40
N SER A 237 -7.63 12.14 -3.42
CA SER A 237 -8.20 13.12 -2.49
C SER A 237 -7.31 14.33 -2.19
N LEU A 238 -6.04 14.33 -2.63
CA LEU A 238 -5.16 15.49 -2.47
C LEU A 238 -5.78 16.72 -3.14
N ASN A 239 -5.74 17.84 -2.40
CA ASN A 239 -6.21 19.11 -2.91
C ASN A 239 -5.25 19.61 -4.00
N PRO A 240 -5.68 19.85 -5.25
CA PRO A 240 -4.82 20.36 -6.32
C PRO A 240 -4.13 21.68 -5.96
N ASN A 241 -4.73 22.49 -5.09
CA ASN A 241 -4.13 23.75 -4.63
C ASN A 241 -2.93 23.57 -3.68
N SER A 242 -2.71 22.34 -3.17
CA SER A 242 -1.53 22.01 -2.36
C SER A 242 -0.32 21.57 -3.21
N ALA A 243 -0.52 21.36 -4.51
CA ALA A 243 0.56 21.01 -5.41
C ALA A 243 1.42 22.24 -5.72
N LYS A 244 2.73 22.09 -5.59
CA LYS A 244 3.72 23.01 -6.16
C LYS A 244 4.36 22.35 -7.37
N ILE A 245 4.46 23.13 -8.45
CA ILE A 245 5.13 22.70 -9.69
C ILE A 245 6.51 23.33 -9.72
N PHE A 246 7.52 22.49 -9.82
CA PHE A 246 8.92 22.87 -9.93
C PHE A 246 9.44 22.53 -11.32
N GLN A 247 10.50 23.23 -11.75
CA GLN A 247 11.22 22.91 -12.96
C GLN A 247 12.64 22.43 -12.69
N ARG A 248 13.05 21.41 -13.44
CA ARG A 248 14.43 20.95 -13.48
C ARG A 248 14.77 20.43 -14.88
N ASN A 249 15.87 20.92 -15.46
CA ASN A 249 16.37 20.51 -16.78
C ASN A 249 15.29 20.60 -17.88
N GLY A 250 14.47 21.65 -17.86
CA GLY A 250 13.40 21.87 -18.84
C GLY A 250 12.16 20.99 -18.67
N ASN A 251 12.07 20.22 -17.59
CA ASN A 251 10.89 19.39 -17.27
C ASN A 251 10.26 19.83 -15.94
N ASP A 252 8.95 19.72 -15.87
CA ASP A 252 8.18 20.00 -14.66
C ASP A 252 8.11 18.76 -13.76
N TYR A 253 8.08 18.95 -12.45
CA TYR A 253 7.70 17.92 -11.46
C TYR A 253 6.82 18.52 -10.36
N TRP A 254 5.94 17.70 -9.79
CA TRP A 254 4.89 18.12 -8.87
C TRP A 254 5.19 17.56 -7.49
N ILE A 255 4.99 18.38 -6.46
CA ILE A 255 5.05 17.96 -5.06
C ILE A 255 3.79 18.47 -4.37
N TYR A 256 2.98 17.57 -3.86
CA TYR A 256 1.88 17.88 -2.96
C TYR A 256 2.40 18.00 -1.53
N HIS A 257 1.84 18.94 -0.76
CA HIS A 257 2.24 19.18 0.63
C HIS A 257 3.76 19.38 0.80
N ASP A 258 4.39 20.10 -0.14
CA ASP A 258 5.84 20.32 -0.17
C ASP A 258 6.39 20.86 1.18
N PRO A 259 7.20 20.07 1.91
CA PRO A 259 7.78 20.47 3.19
C PRO A 259 8.96 21.44 3.03
N GLY A 260 9.38 21.75 1.80
CA GLY A 260 10.58 22.51 1.51
C GLY A 260 11.80 21.62 1.28
N PRO A 261 12.95 22.21 0.90
CA PRO A 261 14.15 21.45 0.60
C PRO A 261 14.79 20.86 1.87
N PRO A 262 15.51 19.73 1.76
CA PRO A 262 16.38 19.26 2.84
C PRO A 262 17.57 20.22 3.05
N PRO A 263 18.32 20.11 4.16
CA PRO A 263 19.58 20.80 4.32
C PRO A 263 20.53 20.43 3.18
N TYR A 264 21.10 21.45 2.52
CA TYR A 264 22.12 21.25 1.50
C TYR A 264 23.51 21.55 2.05
N LEU A 265 24.49 20.80 1.56
CA LEU A 265 25.89 21.06 1.81
C LEU A 265 26.40 22.18 0.89
N ASP A 266 26.86 23.27 1.50
CA ASP A 266 27.75 24.26 0.87
C ASP A 266 29.20 23.97 1.29
N THR A 267 30.04 23.63 0.31
CA THR A 267 31.46 23.31 0.50
C THR A 267 32.37 24.55 0.45
N THR A 268 31.84 25.71 0.06
CA THR A 268 32.57 26.98 -0.05
C THR A 268 32.36 27.89 1.16
N ALA A 269 31.13 27.90 1.69
CA ALA A 269 30.73 28.66 2.86
C ALA A 269 29.94 27.75 3.81
N VAL A 270 30.66 26.92 4.57
CA VAL A 270 30.06 25.95 5.51
C VAL A 270 29.24 26.69 6.57
N GLY A 271 27.92 26.71 6.36
CA GLY A 271 26.93 27.36 7.22
C GLY A 271 26.19 26.37 8.13
N ALA A 272 25.14 26.85 8.80
CA ALA A 272 24.31 26.04 9.68
C ALA A 272 23.66 24.85 8.95
N LEU A 273 23.09 25.06 7.76
CA LEU A 273 22.48 23.98 6.97
C LEU A 273 23.50 22.92 6.50
N SER A 274 24.75 23.31 6.20
CA SER A 274 25.82 22.34 5.91
C SER A 274 26.10 21.44 7.12
N LYS A 275 25.99 21.97 8.35
CA LYS A 275 26.13 21.17 9.57
C LYS A 275 24.95 20.24 9.79
N GLU A 276 23.73 20.67 9.48
CA GLU A 276 22.56 19.79 9.53
C GLU A 276 22.63 18.66 8.52
N TYR A 277 23.11 18.94 7.30
CA TYR A 277 23.43 17.91 6.31
C TYR A 277 24.42 16.89 6.92
N GLN A 278 25.55 17.36 7.45
CA GLN A 278 26.58 16.49 8.03
C GLN A 278 26.06 15.69 9.24
N TRP A 279 25.26 16.31 10.09
CA TRP A 279 24.64 15.68 11.25
C TRP A 279 23.69 14.56 10.84
N GLY A 280 22.84 14.78 9.84
CA GLY A 280 21.95 13.73 9.30
C GLY A 280 22.71 12.51 8.79
N TYR A 281 23.84 12.70 8.10
CA TYR A 281 24.71 11.57 7.70
C TYR A 281 25.39 10.90 8.89
N ALA A 282 25.83 11.67 9.90
CA ALA A 282 26.41 11.12 11.11
C ALA A 282 25.39 10.28 11.90
N LEU A 283 24.12 10.70 11.95
CA LEU A 283 23.02 9.97 12.60
C LEU A 283 22.90 8.56 12.03
N VAL A 284 22.96 8.39 10.70
CA VAL A 284 22.91 7.06 10.05
C VAL A 284 24.06 6.16 10.53
N ALA A 285 25.29 6.69 10.61
CA ALA A 285 26.44 5.94 11.08
C ALA A 285 26.33 5.57 12.57
N VAL A 286 25.90 6.51 13.42
CA VAL A 286 25.74 6.29 14.86
C VAL A 286 24.62 5.30 15.14
N TRP A 287 23.43 5.48 14.55
CA TRP A 287 22.30 4.57 14.77
C TRP A 287 22.54 3.17 14.19
N SER A 288 23.30 3.05 13.10
CA SER A 288 23.74 1.75 12.61
C SER A 288 24.59 0.98 13.64
N SER A 289 25.39 1.68 14.46
CA SER A 289 26.16 1.04 15.53
C SER A 289 25.28 0.47 16.65
N LEU A 290 24.05 0.98 16.83
CA LEU A 290 23.08 0.47 17.81
C LEU A 290 22.45 -0.86 17.38
N LEU A 291 22.72 -1.33 16.16
CA LEU A 291 22.25 -2.62 15.64
C LEU A 291 23.20 -3.78 15.98
N ASP A 292 24.33 -3.52 16.64
CA ASP A 292 25.25 -4.56 17.08
C ASP A 292 24.65 -5.34 18.27
N PRO A 293 24.44 -6.67 18.17
CA PRO A 293 23.97 -7.47 19.31
C PRO A 293 24.87 -7.39 20.56
N ALA A 294 26.12 -6.94 20.42
CA ALA A 294 27.02 -6.69 21.54
C ALA A 294 26.74 -5.38 22.32
N ASP A 295 25.82 -4.52 21.84
CA ASP A 295 25.39 -3.27 22.50
C ASP A 295 24.94 -3.51 23.95
N GLY A 296 24.24 -4.63 24.20
CA GLY A 296 23.85 -5.08 25.54
C GLY A 296 22.79 -4.22 26.25
N VAL A 297 22.35 -3.11 25.64
CA VAL A 297 21.30 -2.24 26.19
C VAL A 297 19.93 -2.91 26.10
N LEU A 298 19.16 -2.78 27.19
CA LEU A 298 17.77 -3.23 27.27
C LEU A 298 16.83 -2.02 27.26
N ILE A 299 15.76 -2.11 26.49
CA ILE A 299 14.72 -1.08 26.38
C ILE A 299 13.34 -1.69 26.61
N ASP A 300 12.42 -0.90 27.18
CA ASP A 300 11.00 -1.26 27.26
C ASP A 300 10.30 -0.80 25.98
N ILE A 301 9.85 -1.74 25.16
CA ILE A 301 9.15 -1.47 23.89
C ILE A 301 7.63 -1.50 24.03
N SER A 302 7.12 -1.56 25.26
CA SER A 302 5.68 -1.56 25.49
C SER A 302 5.06 -0.21 25.09
N PRO A 303 3.74 -0.17 24.82
CA PRO A 303 3.05 1.08 24.58
C PRO A 303 3.17 2.10 25.72
N ALA A 304 3.61 1.70 26.93
CA ALA A 304 3.87 2.64 28.03
C ALA A 304 5.13 3.50 27.81
N SER A 305 6.06 3.08 26.97
CA SER A 305 7.39 3.70 26.83
C SER A 305 7.71 4.19 25.42
N VAL A 306 6.98 3.74 24.39
CA VAL A 306 7.27 4.08 22.99
C VAL A 306 6.13 4.86 22.33
N GLY A 307 6.47 5.87 21.54
CA GLY A 307 5.52 6.68 20.76
C GLY A 307 4.81 7.75 21.58
N ASN A 308 3.59 8.13 21.19
CA ASN A 308 2.82 9.23 21.81
C ASN A 308 3.54 10.59 21.75
N ILE A 309 4.14 10.90 20.60
CA ILE A 309 4.70 12.22 20.30
C ILE A 309 3.57 13.27 20.33
N SER A 310 3.75 14.31 21.15
CA SER A 310 2.80 15.43 21.27
C SER A 310 3.08 16.57 20.30
N GLU A 311 4.36 16.77 19.94
CA GLU A 311 4.81 17.86 19.10
C GLU A 311 5.87 17.33 18.13
N TYR A 312 5.70 17.63 16.85
CA TYR A 312 6.68 17.30 15.81
C TYR A 312 7.55 18.52 15.52
N PRO A 313 8.83 18.32 15.17
CA PRO A 313 9.74 19.41 14.84
C PRO A 313 9.23 20.19 13.63
N ALA A 314 9.29 21.52 13.72
CA ALA A 314 8.85 22.43 12.66
C ALA A 314 9.96 22.76 11.64
N ASP A 315 11.21 22.51 12.01
CA ASP A 315 12.38 22.74 11.18
C ASP A 315 13.51 21.75 11.51
N VAL A 316 14.51 21.73 10.62
CA VAL A 316 15.65 20.82 10.69
C VAL A 316 16.57 21.05 11.90
N PHE A 317 16.60 22.27 12.45
CA PHE A 317 17.44 22.55 13.62
C PHE A 317 16.83 21.96 14.89
N SER A 318 15.50 21.87 14.94
CA SER A 318 14.75 21.25 16.03
C SER A 318 14.91 19.73 16.09
N TYR A 319 15.55 19.10 15.09
CA TYR A 319 15.79 17.66 15.08
C TYR A 319 16.76 17.21 16.17
N HIS A 320 17.67 18.08 16.62
CA HIS A 320 18.61 17.78 17.72
C HIS A 320 17.91 17.61 19.07
N ASP A 321 16.80 18.31 19.27
CA ASP A 321 15.98 18.18 20.48
C ASP A 321 14.96 17.05 20.34
N PHE A 322 14.65 16.64 19.11
CA PHE A 322 13.66 15.61 18.81
C PHE A 322 14.23 14.19 18.80
N TYR A 323 15.42 13.98 18.23
CA TYR A 323 16.07 12.68 18.11
C TYR A 323 17.25 12.57 19.07
N ASP A 324 17.34 11.44 19.78
CA ASP A 324 18.55 11.13 20.55
C ASP A 324 19.63 10.57 19.63
N LEU A 325 20.69 11.37 19.43
CA LEU A 325 21.79 11.01 18.55
C LEU A 325 22.48 9.70 18.97
N PHE A 326 22.69 9.48 20.27
CA PHE A 326 23.53 8.39 20.76
C PHE A 326 22.74 7.18 21.24
N GLU A 327 21.56 7.40 21.81
CA GLU A 327 20.73 6.31 22.32
C GLU A 327 19.65 5.83 21.33
N GLY A 328 19.42 6.61 20.27
CA GLY A 328 18.36 6.36 19.30
C GLY A 328 16.98 6.73 19.83
N GLY A 329 16.00 6.76 18.92
CA GLY A 329 14.61 7.08 19.25
C GLY A 329 14.28 8.57 19.20
N ASP A 330 13.08 8.90 19.64
CA ASP A 330 12.46 10.22 19.59
C ASP A 330 11.93 10.66 20.97
N THR A 331 11.33 11.84 21.04
CA THR A 331 10.76 12.43 22.27
C THR A 331 9.49 11.75 22.80
N GLY A 332 9.00 10.70 22.15
CA GLY A 332 7.83 9.94 22.55
C GLY A 332 7.90 9.43 23.98
N GLN A 333 6.83 9.64 24.75
CA GLN A 333 6.73 9.25 26.16
C GLN A 333 5.86 8.01 26.39
N GLY A 334 5.32 7.42 25.33
CA GLY A 334 4.35 6.34 25.41
C GLY A 334 3.02 6.73 26.07
N ARG A 335 2.20 5.72 26.35
CA ARG A 335 0.88 5.80 26.99
C ARG A 335 0.86 4.92 28.23
N ALA A 336 1.00 5.54 29.40
CA ALA A 336 1.08 4.82 30.67
C ALA A 336 -0.12 3.89 30.96
N VAL A 337 -1.31 4.21 30.44
CA VAL A 337 -2.56 3.47 30.72
C VAL A 337 -3.20 2.98 29.42
N ASN A 338 -3.57 1.71 29.40
CA ASN A 338 -4.33 1.11 28.32
C ASN A 338 -5.77 1.66 28.33
N PRO A 339 -6.23 2.35 27.27
CA PRO A 339 -7.55 2.99 27.25
C PRO A 339 -8.71 1.98 27.22
N LYS A 340 -8.46 0.72 26.88
CA LYS A 340 -9.48 -0.34 26.84
C LYS A 340 -9.68 -1.00 28.20
N THR A 341 -8.59 -1.27 28.93
CA THR A 341 -8.64 -2.00 30.21
C THR A 341 -8.58 -1.08 31.42
N GLY A 342 -8.13 0.17 31.27
CA GLY A 342 -7.86 1.09 32.36
C GLY A 342 -6.66 0.72 33.23
N GLN A 343 -5.87 -0.28 32.83
CA GLN A 343 -4.68 -0.75 33.56
C GLN A 343 -3.39 -0.28 32.88
N PRO A 344 -2.26 -0.19 33.62
CA PRO A 344 -0.95 0.05 33.02
C PRO A 344 -0.58 -1.05 32.02
N TYR A 345 0.19 -0.72 30.98
CA TYR A 345 0.79 -1.74 30.12
C TYR A 345 1.92 -2.46 30.88
N PRO A 346 1.98 -3.80 30.83
CA PRO A 346 3.13 -4.54 31.31
C PRO A 346 4.39 -4.15 30.50
N PRO A 347 5.55 -3.96 31.14
CA PRO A 347 6.81 -3.75 30.43
C PRO A 347 7.14 -4.88 29.47
N GLN A 348 7.69 -4.53 28.32
CA GLN A 348 8.19 -5.46 27.30
C GLN A 348 9.67 -5.18 27.10
N VAL A 349 10.50 -5.72 28.00
CA VAL A 349 11.94 -5.44 28.02
C VAL A 349 12.66 -6.37 27.06
N VAL A 350 13.36 -5.80 26.08
CA VAL A 350 14.11 -6.53 25.03
C VAL A 350 15.46 -5.87 24.79
N HIS A 351 16.37 -6.59 24.12
CA HIS A 351 17.61 -5.99 23.64
C HIS A 351 17.33 -4.95 22.55
N ARG A 352 17.91 -3.75 22.70
CA ARG A 352 17.73 -2.64 21.76
C ARG A 352 18.12 -3.01 20.34
N ALA A 353 19.31 -3.60 20.18
CA ALA A 353 19.82 -4.04 18.89
C ALA A 353 18.87 -5.03 18.19
N ASP A 354 18.38 -6.03 18.92
CA ASP A 354 17.44 -7.02 18.37
C ASP A 354 16.13 -6.36 17.94
N TYR A 355 15.58 -5.47 18.77
CA TYR A 355 14.35 -4.76 18.45
C TYR A 355 14.49 -3.91 17.18
N TYR A 356 15.54 -3.09 17.06
CA TYR A 356 15.73 -2.24 15.89
C TYR A 356 15.97 -3.04 14.60
N ARG A 357 16.66 -4.18 14.67
CA ARG A 357 16.83 -5.08 13.53
C ARG A 357 15.52 -5.70 13.08
N VAL A 358 14.74 -6.24 14.03
CA VAL A 358 13.42 -6.82 13.74
C VAL A 358 12.48 -5.76 13.19
N LEU A 359 12.49 -4.53 13.74
CA LEU A 359 11.67 -3.43 13.26
C LEU A 359 12.03 -3.05 11.81
N ALA A 360 13.33 -2.97 11.51
CA ALA A 360 13.80 -2.69 10.16
C ALA A 360 13.39 -3.79 9.18
N GLU A 361 13.57 -5.08 9.54
CA GLU A 361 13.16 -6.21 8.68
C GLU A 361 11.65 -6.30 8.50
N PHE A 362 10.86 -6.03 9.56
CA PHE A 362 9.40 -6.09 9.52
C PHE A 362 8.81 -5.08 8.53
N TRP A 363 9.36 -3.86 8.47
CA TRP A 363 8.88 -2.81 7.56
C TRP A 363 9.63 -2.74 6.24
N ALA A 364 10.78 -3.40 6.12
CA ALA A 364 11.49 -3.53 4.86
C ALA A 364 10.74 -4.41 3.86
N ASP A 365 9.76 -5.21 4.32
CA ASP A 365 8.89 -6.05 3.49
C ASP A 365 9.69 -6.98 2.56
N GLY A 366 9.91 -8.21 3.03
CA GLY A 366 10.73 -9.21 2.35
C GLY A 366 10.19 -9.66 0.98
N PRO A 367 10.92 -10.54 0.27
CA PRO A 367 10.62 -10.93 -1.12
C PRO A 367 9.26 -11.60 -1.35
N ASP A 368 8.70 -12.24 -0.32
CA ASP A 368 7.39 -12.89 -0.40
C ASP A 368 6.23 -11.95 0.05
N SER A 369 6.52 -10.66 0.28
CA SER A 369 5.56 -9.68 0.79
C SER A 369 4.76 -8.99 -0.32
N GLU A 370 3.72 -8.26 0.08
CA GLU A 370 2.87 -7.48 -0.83
C GLU A 370 3.42 -6.08 -1.11
N THR A 371 4.73 -5.82 -0.87
CA THR A 371 5.34 -4.48 -0.82
C THR A 371 4.67 -3.55 0.22
N PRO A 372 5.23 -2.36 0.55
CA PRO A 372 4.65 -1.52 1.61
C PRO A 372 3.17 -1.16 1.44
N PRO A 373 2.66 -0.81 0.25
CA PRO A 373 1.23 -0.55 0.09
C PRO A 373 0.34 -1.77 0.37
N GLY A 374 0.76 -2.98 -0.02
CA GLY A 374 -0.01 -4.20 0.20
C GLY A 374 0.03 -4.67 1.65
N HIS A 375 1.14 -4.47 2.37
CA HIS A 375 1.24 -4.81 3.79
C HIS A 375 0.17 -4.05 4.61
N TRP A 376 -0.13 -2.79 4.30
CA TRP A 376 -1.23 -2.06 4.95
C TRP A 376 -2.60 -2.71 4.72
N PHE A 377 -2.84 -3.30 3.56
CA PHE A 377 -4.06 -4.07 3.29
C PHE A 377 -4.07 -5.39 4.06
N THR A 378 -2.94 -6.08 4.18
CA THR A 378 -2.79 -7.28 5.03
C THR A 378 -3.12 -6.97 6.50
N ILE A 379 -2.67 -5.82 7.02
CA ILE A 379 -3.01 -5.35 8.37
C ILE A 379 -4.51 -5.05 8.48
N PHE A 380 -5.09 -4.34 7.50
CA PHE A 380 -6.53 -4.08 7.49
C PHE A 380 -7.36 -5.36 7.45
N ASN A 381 -6.94 -6.35 6.65
CA ASN A 381 -7.56 -7.66 6.56
C ASN A 381 -7.52 -8.39 7.90
N TYR A 382 -6.34 -8.42 8.54
CA TYR A 382 -6.17 -9.01 9.86
C TYR A 382 -7.11 -8.36 10.89
N ILE A 383 -7.16 -7.03 10.94
CA ILE A 383 -8.04 -6.30 11.87
C ILE A 383 -9.51 -6.61 11.58
N SER A 384 -9.89 -6.66 10.31
CA SER A 384 -11.27 -6.90 9.86
C SER A 384 -11.80 -8.29 10.21
N GLU A 385 -10.90 -9.26 10.42
CA GLU A 385 -11.20 -10.63 10.83
C GLU A 385 -11.24 -10.81 12.36
N GLN A 386 -10.87 -9.78 13.16
CA GLN A 386 -10.91 -9.88 14.62
C GLN A 386 -12.34 -9.87 15.16
N THR A 387 -12.65 -10.81 16.05
CA THR A 387 -14.00 -10.96 16.64
C THR A 387 -14.41 -9.79 17.53
N GLU A 388 -13.44 -9.04 18.03
CA GLU A 388 -13.60 -7.90 18.92
C GLU A 388 -13.88 -6.59 18.15
N LEU A 389 -13.72 -6.59 16.82
CA LEU A 389 -13.93 -5.41 16.00
C LEU A 389 -15.42 -5.11 15.86
N THR A 390 -15.82 -3.92 16.32
CA THR A 390 -17.12 -3.35 15.93
C THR A 390 -16.97 -2.58 14.62
N LYS A 391 -17.40 -3.17 13.50
CA LYS A 391 -17.29 -2.59 12.14
C LYS A 391 -18.19 -1.36 11.99
N LYS A 392 -17.64 -0.17 12.20
CA LYS A 392 -18.33 1.13 12.09
C LYS A 392 -17.43 2.17 11.44
N MET A 393 -17.90 2.80 10.36
CA MET A 393 -17.15 3.90 9.74
C MET A 393 -16.94 5.02 10.76
N ARG A 394 -15.67 5.38 10.99
CA ARG A 394 -15.26 6.45 11.93
C ARG A 394 -15.76 6.21 13.38
N GLY A 395 -16.10 4.97 13.73
CA GLY A 395 -16.68 4.62 15.03
C GLY A 395 -18.13 5.10 15.25
N GLN A 396 -18.82 5.56 14.20
CA GLN A 396 -20.17 6.14 14.29
C GLN A 396 -21.19 5.32 13.49
N GLY A 397 -22.48 5.54 13.76
CA GLY A 397 -23.58 4.94 12.99
C GLY A 397 -23.87 3.46 13.31
N ALA A 398 -24.58 2.83 12.37
CA ALA A 398 -24.92 1.42 12.41
C ALA A 398 -23.67 0.55 12.17
N THR A 399 -23.68 -0.65 12.74
CA THR A 399 -22.66 -1.66 12.42
C THR A 399 -22.85 -2.10 10.97
N LEU A 400 -21.75 -2.13 10.23
CA LEU A 400 -21.72 -2.54 8.83
C LEU A 400 -21.58 -4.06 8.74
N ASP A 401 -22.12 -4.65 7.68
CA ASP A 401 -21.76 -6.01 7.32
C ASP A 401 -20.32 -6.10 6.77
N ASP A 402 -19.83 -7.33 6.61
CA ASP A 402 -18.44 -7.57 6.21
C ASP A 402 -18.13 -6.98 4.82
N LEU A 403 -19.05 -7.09 3.87
CA LEU A 403 -18.86 -6.60 2.51
C LEU A 403 -18.80 -5.08 2.49
N GLU A 404 -19.75 -4.42 3.14
CA GLU A 404 -19.79 -2.96 3.22
C GLU A 404 -18.56 -2.41 3.96
N TRP A 405 -18.15 -3.04 5.06
CA TRP A 405 -16.95 -2.66 5.82
C TRP A 405 -15.69 -2.73 4.96
N GLU A 406 -15.49 -3.84 4.27
CA GLU A 406 -14.30 -4.08 3.47
C GLU A 406 -14.25 -3.17 2.25
N VAL A 407 -15.36 -3.06 1.50
CA VAL A 407 -15.43 -2.19 0.31
C VAL A 407 -15.14 -0.72 0.67
N LYS A 408 -15.73 -0.20 1.76
CA LYS A 408 -15.46 1.17 2.21
C LYS A 408 -14.05 1.34 2.76
N GLY A 409 -13.57 0.35 3.52
CA GLY A 409 -12.24 0.36 4.11
C GLY A 409 -11.14 0.31 3.06
N TYR A 410 -11.22 -0.62 2.11
CA TYR A 410 -10.29 -0.72 0.98
C TYR A 410 -10.29 0.52 0.11
N PHE A 411 -11.46 1.11 -0.15
CA PHE A 411 -11.54 2.32 -0.95
C PHE A 411 -10.86 3.51 -0.26
N ALA A 412 -11.10 3.70 1.04
CA ALA A 412 -10.45 4.74 1.82
C ALA A 412 -8.93 4.51 1.97
N LEU A 413 -8.52 3.28 2.30
CA LEU A 413 -7.12 2.93 2.47
C LEU A 413 -6.35 2.98 1.15
N GLY A 414 -6.88 2.36 0.10
CA GLY A 414 -6.26 2.34 -1.23
C GLY A 414 -6.11 3.75 -1.80
N GLY A 415 -7.16 4.57 -1.69
CA GLY A 415 -7.08 5.97 -2.09
C GLY A 415 -6.02 6.76 -1.31
N ALA A 416 -5.93 6.56 0.01
CA ALA A 416 -4.94 7.23 0.85
C ALA A 416 -3.50 6.71 0.69
N MET A 417 -3.30 5.48 0.21
CA MET A 417 -1.98 4.94 -0.14
C MET A 417 -1.53 5.37 -1.54
N HIS A 418 -2.48 5.67 -2.43
CA HIS A 418 -2.22 6.18 -3.77
C HIS A 418 -1.84 7.67 -3.76
N ASP A 419 -2.52 8.46 -2.92
CA ASP A 419 -2.15 9.84 -2.58
C ASP A 419 -0.81 9.88 -1.82
#